data_AF-A0A0F0KET6-F1
#
_entry.id   AF-A0A0F0KET6-F1
#
_cell.length_a   1.000
_cell.length_b   1.000
_cell.length_c   1.000
_cell.angle_alpha   90.00
_cell.angle_beta   90.00
_cell.angle_gamma   90.00
#
_symmetry.space_group_name_H-M   'P 1'
#
loop_
_entity.id
_entity.type
_entity.pdbx_description
1 polymer ?
#
loop_
_entity_poly.entity_id
_entity_poly.type
_entity_poly.pdbx_seq_one_letter_code
_entity_poly.pdbx_strand_id
1 'polypeptide(L)'
;MPVLFPGPLAPMPDRTASATMIWPSAAPTPPPRFVEGFDPFVAYARDAGADPAALAADPLALWDFVAAHAELLEEPATAEAAARFLGNTIAVVHPAATWRMTSEPEVGTSVMSVPVTGLLRTMVEHPEHREPFRQMLASWPQADLDDQEIAALAHEEVEVDLVTPPVPFVRPEIDLPEFLDDDGRIIPYGSRWGGGSPSEDAYSRVSHLERFAPVPAVVDALVAHLETWYAVAVDSRTDESGSHIVQLRPATGAPITITSGATGEIVTIEAGALFRETVPGCTCDACDETAESVADQLEETVLAIAAGGLREVFPVGARRWLHTRILTPDGTGRSSSGEPSGPSLAAGLLGAEEVLRGLPDGWWPAWSLRPQPT
;
A
#
# COMPACT_ATOMS: atom_id res chain seq x y z
N MET A 1 35.63 -9.37 25.63
CA MET A 1 35.61 -8.66 24.34
C MET A 1 34.79 -7.39 24.53
N PRO A 2 35.17 -6.25 23.93
CA PRO A 2 34.30 -5.07 23.93
C PRO A 2 32.95 -5.45 23.31
N VAL A 3 31.87 -4.95 23.90
CA VAL A 3 30.52 -5.11 23.38
C VAL A 3 30.43 -4.29 22.09
N LEU A 4 30.30 -4.95 20.93
CA LEU A 4 30.29 -4.28 19.62
C LEU A 4 28.95 -3.59 19.33
N PHE A 5 27.84 -4.15 19.83
CA PHE A 5 26.49 -3.63 19.59
C PHE A 5 25.77 -3.38 20.94
N PRO A 6 25.08 -2.25 21.12
CA PRO A 6 24.63 -1.77 22.43
C PRO A 6 23.39 -2.47 23.01
N GLY A 7 23.08 -3.71 22.59
CA GLY A 7 21.86 -4.43 23.00
C GLY A 7 22.00 -5.95 22.96
N PRO A 8 20.96 -6.69 23.38
CA PRO A 8 20.96 -8.14 23.34
C PRO A 8 21.04 -8.64 21.90
N LEU A 9 21.85 -9.67 21.69
CA LEU A 9 21.88 -10.42 20.43
C LEU A 9 20.80 -11.50 20.48
N ALA A 10 20.13 -11.71 19.36
CA ALA A 10 19.15 -12.76 19.16
C ALA A 10 19.54 -13.63 17.96
N PRO A 11 18.98 -14.84 17.82
CA PRO A 11 19.05 -15.57 16.56
C PRO A 11 18.39 -14.76 15.43
N MET A 12 18.77 -15.09 14.19
CA MET A 12 18.09 -14.55 13.01
C MET A 12 16.59 -14.91 13.07
N PRO A 13 15.67 -13.96 12.83
CA PRO A 13 14.24 -14.26 12.82
C PRO A 13 13.89 -15.29 11.75
N ASP A 14 12.90 -16.13 12.03
CA ASP A 14 12.30 -17.03 11.05
C ASP A 14 11.64 -16.23 9.93
N ARG A 15 11.51 -16.84 8.74
CA ARG A 15 10.77 -16.24 7.63
C ARG A 15 9.39 -15.82 8.10
N THR A 16 9.13 -14.52 8.13
CA THR A 16 7.77 -14.00 8.20
C THR A 16 7.09 -14.46 6.93
N ALA A 17 6.08 -15.33 7.05
CA ALA A 17 5.18 -15.59 5.94
C ALA A 17 4.67 -14.21 5.49
N SER A 18 4.91 -13.85 4.22
CA SER A 18 4.32 -12.67 3.61
C SER A 18 2.81 -12.82 3.75
N ALA A 19 2.24 -12.21 4.78
CA ALA A 19 0.85 -12.41 5.14
C ALA A 19 -0.01 -11.52 4.25
N THR A 20 -0.30 -12.03 3.05
CA THR A 20 -1.59 -11.79 2.43
C THR A 20 -2.64 -12.49 3.33
N MET A 21 -3.33 -11.69 4.14
CA MET A 21 -4.57 -11.97 4.89
C MET A 21 -4.61 -12.88 6.15
N ILE A 22 -5.17 -12.27 7.22
CA ILE A 22 -6.26 -12.72 8.13
C ILE A 22 -6.03 -13.98 9.00
N TRP A 23 -5.44 -13.80 10.20
CA TRP A 23 -5.95 -14.30 11.50
C TRP A 23 -5.05 -13.85 12.67
N PRO A 24 -5.58 -13.73 13.90
CA PRO A 24 -4.79 -13.25 15.04
C PRO A 24 -3.83 -14.35 15.49
N SER A 25 -2.62 -14.35 14.93
CA SER A 25 -1.50 -15.08 15.50
C SER A 25 -1.15 -14.51 16.87
N ALA A 26 -0.57 -15.35 17.74
CA ALA A 26 -0.04 -14.95 19.03
C ALA A 26 0.78 -13.67 18.92
N ALA A 27 0.69 -12.80 19.94
CA ALA A 27 1.35 -11.49 19.97
C ALA A 27 2.76 -11.59 19.35
N PRO A 28 3.02 -10.91 18.22
CA PRO A 28 4.26 -11.10 17.50
C PRO A 28 5.42 -10.74 18.43
N THR A 29 6.38 -11.66 18.58
CA THR A 29 7.64 -11.35 19.26
C THR A 29 8.24 -10.14 18.55
N PRO A 30 8.58 -9.06 19.27
CA PRO A 30 9.12 -7.87 18.63
C PRO A 30 10.40 -8.26 17.87
N PRO A 31 10.57 -7.78 16.62
CA PRO A 31 11.69 -8.15 15.80
C PRO A 31 13.02 -7.78 16.48
N PRO A 32 14.04 -8.65 16.44
CA PRO A 32 15.28 -8.39 17.14
C PRO A 32 16.01 -7.20 16.52
N ARG A 33 16.62 -6.36 17.36
CA ARG A 33 17.42 -5.23 16.89
C ARG A 33 18.82 -5.64 16.43
N PHE A 34 19.42 -6.61 17.11
CA PHE A 34 20.74 -7.13 16.76
C PHE A 34 20.71 -8.66 16.68
N VAL A 35 21.35 -9.22 15.65
CA VAL A 35 21.43 -10.66 15.44
C VAL A 35 22.83 -11.21 15.69
N GLU A 36 22.92 -12.48 16.10
CA GLU A 36 24.17 -13.20 16.31
C GLU A 36 24.77 -13.81 15.04
N GLY A 37 25.99 -14.38 15.13
CA GLY A 37 26.65 -15.10 14.02
C GLY A 37 27.48 -14.23 13.08
N PHE A 38 27.88 -13.04 13.52
CA PHE A 38 28.84 -12.17 12.81
C PHE A 38 30.31 -12.42 13.22
N ASP A 39 30.57 -13.34 14.15
CA ASP A 39 31.91 -13.61 14.69
C ASP A 39 32.97 -13.97 13.62
N PRO A 40 32.66 -14.76 12.56
CA PRO A 40 33.62 -15.02 11.48
C PRO A 40 34.13 -13.74 10.81
N PHE A 41 33.24 -12.78 10.53
CA PHE A 41 33.63 -11.50 9.96
C PHE A 41 34.48 -10.67 10.94
N VAL A 42 34.15 -10.71 12.23
CA VAL A 42 34.92 -10.02 13.26
C VAL A 42 36.34 -10.57 13.38
N ALA A 43 36.53 -11.88 13.21
CA ALA A 43 37.85 -12.49 13.16
C ALA A 43 38.60 -12.03 11.89
N TYR A 44 37.95 -12.12 10.72
CA TYR A 44 38.50 -11.66 9.46
C TYR A 44 38.96 -10.20 9.51
N ALA A 45 38.12 -9.28 10.02
CA ALA A 45 38.44 -7.86 10.09
C ALA A 45 39.68 -7.59 10.97
N ARG A 46 39.86 -8.33 12.07
CA ARG A 46 41.05 -8.22 12.91
C ARG A 46 42.31 -8.73 12.22
N ASP A 47 42.20 -9.84 11.51
CA ASP A 47 43.32 -10.42 10.76
C ASP A 47 43.75 -9.51 9.61
N ALA A 48 42.80 -8.78 9.01
CA ALA A 48 43.05 -7.72 8.03
C ALA A 48 43.53 -6.38 8.66
N GLY A 49 43.68 -6.31 9.99
CA GLY A 49 44.19 -5.13 10.69
C GLY A 49 43.18 -4.01 10.95
N ALA A 50 41.89 -4.24 10.74
CA ALA A 50 40.83 -3.30 11.08
C ALA A 50 40.34 -3.47 12.53
N ASP A 51 39.77 -2.42 13.10
CA ASP A 51 39.10 -2.47 14.40
C ASP A 51 37.59 -2.73 14.21
N PRO A 52 37.06 -3.91 14.60
CA PRO A 52 35.64 -4.20 14.49
C PRO A 52 34.74 -3.21 15.25
N ALA A 53 35.22 -2.58 16.34
CA ALA A 53 34.42 -1.59 17.06
C ALA A 53 34.26 -0.30 16.25
N ALA A 54 35.30 0.11 15.51
CA ALA A 54 35.23 1.24 14.61
C ALA A 54 34.29 0.95 13.42
N LEU A 55 34.37 -0.25 12.84
CA LEU A 55 33.48 -0.67 11.74
C LEU A 55 32.01 -0.77 12.19
N ALA A 56 31.75 -1.22 13.41
CA ALA A 56 30.39 -1.30 13.96
C ALA A 56 29.75 0.07 14.23
N ALA A 57 30.56 1.11 14.44
CA ALA A 57 30.10 2.46 14.75
C ALA A 57 29.96 3.36 13.50
N ASP A 58 30.62 3.00 12.39
CA ASP A 58 30.66 3.80 11.18
C ASP A 58 30.35 2.94 9.93
N PRO A 59 29.10 2.98 9.43
CA PRO A 59 28.70 2.26 8.22
C PRO A 59 29.53 2.61 6.97
N LEU A 60 30.09 3.82 6.90
CA LEU A 60 30.91 4.24 5.75
C LEU A 60 32.35 3.72 5.88
N ALA A 61 32.89 3.65 7.09
CA ALA A 61 34.15 2.94 7.32
C ALA A 61 34.01 1.44 7.02
N LEU A 62 32.87 0.85 7.39
CA LEU A 62 32.53 -0.53 7.00
C LEU A 62 32.40 -0.68 5.47
N TRP A 63 31.79 0.30 4.79
CA TRP A 63 31.75 0.34 3.33
C TRP A 63 33.13 0.30 2.70
N ASP A 64 34.00 1.21 3.11
CA ASP A 64 35.36 1.32 2.59
C ASP A 64 36.16 0.04 2.86
N PHE A 65 35.95 -0.58 4.03
CA PHE A 65 36.57 -1.85 4.37
C PHE A 65 36.07 -2.99 3.46
N VAL A 66 34.77 -3.21 3.35
CA VAL A 66 34.21 -4.31 2.53
C VAL A 66 34.57 -4.14 1.05
N ALA A 67 34.48 -2.92 0.52
CA ALA A 67 34.84 -2.62 -0.87
C ALA A 67 36.30 -2.96 -1.21
N ALA A 68 37.20 -2.88 -0.23
CA ALA A 68 38.61 -3.21 -0.40
C ALA A 68 38.91 -4.73 -0.29
N HIS A 69 37.94 -5.54 0.13
CA HIS A 69 38.12 -6.96 0.46
C HIS A 69 37.09 -7.84 -0.26
N ALA A 70 37.18 -7.88 -1.60
CA ALA A 70 36.24 -8.63 -2.44
C ALA A 70 36.22 -10.15 -2.14
N GLU A 71 37.32 -10.69 -1.60
CA GLU A 71 37.46 -12.08 -1.18
C GLU A 71 36.46 -12.48 -0.07
N LEU A 72 35.87 -11.51 0.63
CA LEU A 72 34.78 -11.75 1.59
C LEU A 72 33.60 -12.51 0.96
N LEU A 73 33.36 -12.34 -0.34
CA LEU A 73 32.28 -13.01 -1.07
C LEU A 73 32.63 -14.43 -1.53
N GLU A 74 33.90 -14.84 -1.48
CA GLU A 74 34.35 -16.16 -1.93
C GLU A 74 34.00 -17.26 -0.91
N GLU A 75 33.91 -16.92 0.38
CA GLU A 75 33.56 -17.85 1.45
C GLU A 75 32.14 -17.57 1.98
N PRO A 76 31.17 -18.49 1.76
CA PRO A 76 29.76 -18.25 2.11
C PRO A 76 29.52 -17.92 3.58
N ALA A 77 30.23 -18.58 4.51
CA ALA A 77 30.08 -18.35 5.94
C ALA A 77 30.58 -16.97 6.37
N THR A 78 31.67 -16.49 5.76
CA THR A 78 32.26 -15.18 6.03
C THR A 78 31.39 -14.08 5.40
N ALA A 79 30.86 -14.30 4.19
CA ALA A 79 29.90 -13.40 3.55
C ALA A 79 28.62 -13.24 4.38
N GLU A 80 28.05 -14.34 4.87
CA GLU A 80 26.86 -14.30 5.72
C GLU A 80 27.12 -13.57 7.04
N ALA A 81 28.26 -13.84 7.68
CA ALA A 81 28.68 -13.14 8.89
C ALA A 81 28.88 -11.63 8.64
N ALA A 82 29.43 -11.25 7.49
CA ALA A 82 29.63 -9.86 7.09
C ALA A 82 28.29 -9.14 6.85
N ALA A 83 27.33 -9.81 6.20
CA ALA A 83 25.98 -9.28 6.00
C ALA A 83 25.26 -9.05 7.34
N ARG A 84 25.40 -9.97 8.30
CA ARG A 84 24.87 -9.81 9.67
C ARG A 84 25.54 -8.65 10.41
N PHE A 85 26.87 -8.50 10.26
CA PHE A 85 27.60 -7.37 10.84
C PHE A 85 27.15 -6.03 10.26
N LEU A 86 26.98 -5.95 8.94
CA LEU A 86 26.47 -4.80 8.22
C LEU A 86 25.08 -4.40 8.71
N GLY A 87 24.16 -5.38 8.83
CA GLY A 87 22.82 -5.07 9.32
C GLY A 87 22.80 -4.56 10.76
N ASN A 88 23.60 -5.16 11.65
CA ASN A 88 23.74 -4.65 13.02
C ASN A 88 24.35 -3.25 13.06
N THR A 89 25.29 -2.94 12.16
CA THR A 89 25.90 -1.60 12.00
C THR A 89 24.84 -0.57 11.58
N ILE A 90 23.95 -0.92 10.65
CA ILE A 90 22.79 -0.08 10.29
C ILE A 90 21.86 0.14 11.51
N ALA A 91 21.59 -0.91 12.30
CA ALA A 91 20.78 -0.80 13.51
C ALA A 91 21.42 -0.01 14.67
N VAL A 92 22.75 0.20 14.65
CA VAL A 92 23.44 1.13 15.55
C VAL A 92 23.14 2.57 15.16
N VAL A 93 23.31 2.91 13.88
CA VAL A 93 23.10 4.29 13.40
C VAL A 93 21.63 4.67 13.33
N HIS A 94 20.72 3.69 13.22
CA HIS A 94 19.29 3.92 13.17
C HIS A 94 18.54 3.19 14.29
N PRO A 95 18.17 3.88 15.40
CA PRO A 95 17.62 3.24 16.59
C PRO A 95 16.31 2.47 16.39
N ALA A 96 15.49 2.87 15.42
CA ALA A 96 14.22 2.20 15.11
C ALA A 96 14.38 0.99 14.18
N ALA A 97 15.58 0.76 13.62
CA ALA A 97 15.79 -0.34 12.69
C ALA A 97 15.83 -1.69 13.43
N THR A 98 15.15 -2.69 12.85
CA THR A 98 15.04 -4.05 13.37
C THR A 98 15.22 -5.06 12.25
N TRP A 99 15.62 -6.28 12.62
CA TRP A 99 15.80 -7.38 11.68
C TRP A 99 14.49 -8.05 11.32
N ARG A 100 14.34 -8.39 10.04
CA ARG A 100 13.23 -9.16 9.50
C ARG A 100 13.76 -10.19 8.51
N MET A 101 12.99 -11.25 8.30
CA MET A 101 13.29 -12.27 7.30
C MET A 101 12.09 -12.39 6.38
N THR A 102 12.17 -11.78 5.20
CA THR A 102 11.16 -11.84 4.15
C THR A 102 11.49 -13.00 3.21
N SER A 103 11.91 -12.72 1.97
CA SER A 103 12.60 -13.66 1.09
C SER A 103 14.08 -13.84 1.48
N GLU A 104 14.71 -12.77 1.99
CA GLU A 104 16.09 -12.73 2.47
C GLU A 104 16.23 -11.88 3.77
N PRO A 105 17.38 -11.93 4.46
CA PRO A 105 17.59 -11.14 5.68
C PRO A 105 17.63 -9.63 5.38
N GLU A 106 16.81 -8.88 6.09
CA GLU A 106 16.70 -7.43 5.93
C GLU A 106 16.80 -6.72 7.29
N VAL A 107 17.34 -5.50 7.28
CA VAL A 107 17.30 -4.59 8.43
C VAL A 107 16.61 -3.28 8.04
N GLY A 108 15.69 -2.80 8.88
CA GLY A 108 14.86 -1.66 8.51
C GLY A 108 13.78 -1.27 9.51
N THR A 109 12.99 -0.28 9.11
CA THR A 109 11.74 0.12 9.77
C THR A 109 10.54 -0.42 8.98
N SER A 110 9.31 0.00 9.31
CA SER A 110 8.12 -0.25 8.46
C SER A 110 8.25 0.36 7.07
N VAL A 111 9.05 1.42 6.94
CA VAL A 111 9.09 2.29 5.75
C VAL A 111 10.20 1.92 4.79
N MET A 112 11.35 1.60 5.35
CA MET A 112 12.56 1.32 4.58
C MET A 112 13.28 0.16 5.21
N SER A 113 13.59 -0.83 4.39
CA SER A 113 14.41 -1.96 4.74
C SER A 113 15.46 -2.18 3.67
N VAL A 114 16.57 -2.79 4.10
CA VAL A 114 17.72 -3.06 3.25
C VAL A 114 18.02 -4.56 3.32
N PRO A 115 17.99 -5.26 2.18
CA PRO A 115 18.51 -6.61 2.07
C PRO A 115 20.03 -6.61 2.25
N VAL A 116 20.50 -7.13 3.38
CA VAL A 116 21.91 -6.97 3.78
C VAL A 116 22.87 -7.77 2.91
N THR A 117 22.42 -8.90 2.37
CA THR A 117 23.20 -9.75 1.47
C THR A 117 23.41 -9.07 0.13
N GLY A 118 22.34 -8.51 -0.45
CA GLY A 118 22.41 -7.72 -1.69
C GLY A 118 23.23 -6.45 -1.51
N LEU A 119 23.11 -5.77 -0.37
CA LEU A 119 23.92 -4.59 -0.07
C LEU A 119 25.40 -4.93 0.06
N LEU A 120 25.76 -6.01 0.77
CA LEU A 120 27.15 -6.45 0.90
C LEU A 120 27.79 -6.70 -0.47
N ARG A 121 27.06 -7.37 -1.38
CA ARG A 121 27.50 -7.56 -2.76
C ARG A 121 27.69 -6.23 -3.49
N THR A 122 26.72 -5.31 -3.35
CA THR A 122 26.79 -3.96 -3.94
C THR A 122 28.03 -3.20 -3.48
N MET A 123 28.44 -3.32 -2.21
CA MET A 123 29.64 -2.66 -1.69
C MET A 123 30.92 -3.10 -2.40
N VAL A 124 31.00 -4.38 -2.76
CA VAL A 124 32.15 -4.97 -3.47
C VAL A 124 32.10 -4.70 -4.98
N GLU A 125 30.94 -4.93 -5.60
CA GLU A 125 30.78 -4.83 -7.05
C GLU A 125 30.65 -3.38 -7.55
N HIS A 126 30.09 -2.50 -6.71
CA HIS A 126 29.78 -1.10 -7.02
C HIS A 126 30.24 -0.15 -5.90
N PRO A 127 31.55 -0.06 -5.62
CA PRO A 127 32.08 0.79 -4.55
C PRO A 127 31.73 2.28 -4.73
N GLU A 128 31.43 2.73 -5.95
CA GLU A 128 30.95 4.06 -6.27
C GLU A 128 29.60 4.41 -5.62
N HIS A 129 28.80 3.42 -5.21
CA HIS A 129 27.50 3.62 -4.55
C HIS A 129 27.60 4.04 -3.08
N ARG A 130 28.80 4.27 -2.56
CA ARG A 130 29.06 4.74 -1.19
C ARG A 130 28.28 6.01 -0.82
N GLU A 131 28.28 7.01 -1.71
CA GLU A 131 27.59 8.28 -1.44
C GLU A 131 26.06 8.15 -1.56
N PRO A 132 25.50 7.47 -2.58
CA PRO A 132 24.10 7.06 -2.57
C PRO A 132 23.67 6.33 -1.29
N PHE A 133 24.47 5.40 -0.78
CA PHE A 133 24.19 4.71 0.49
C PHE A 133 24.18 5.65 1.69
N ARG A 134 25.11 6.61 1.75
CA ARG A 134 25.11 7.68 2.78
C ARG A 134 23.83 8.50 2.74
N GLN A 135 23.41 8.91 1.55
CA GLN A 135 22.18 9.69 1.35
C GLN A 135 20.94 8.90 1.76
N MET A 136 20.91 7.61 1.43
CA MET A 136 19.88 6.68 1.90
C MET A 136 19.83 6.67 3.43
N LEU A 137 20.92 6.40 4.14
CA LEU A 137 20.89 6.37 5.61
C LEU A 137 20.45 7.71 6.24
N ALA A 138 20.83 8.83 5.63
CA ALA A 138 20.45 10.17 6.11
C ALA A 138 18.95 10.48 5.96
N SER A 139 18.21 9.76 5.10
CA SER A 139 16.78 9.98 4.89
C SER A 139 15.88 9.24 5.89
N TRP A 140 16.40 8.25 6.63
CA TRP A 140 15.59 7.39 7.49
C TRP A 140 14.90 8.13 8.65
N PRO A 141 15.52 9.08 9.37
CA PRO A 141 14.82 9.81 10.42
C PRO A 141 13.60 10.59 9.90
N GLN A 142 13.68 11.14 8.68
CA GLN A 142 12.53 11.78 8.04
C GLN A 142 11.45 10.76 7.67
N ALA A 143 11.87 9.57 7.22
CA ALA A 143 10.95 8.50 6.90
C ALA A 143 10.10 8.06 8.10
N ASP A 144 10.73 7.96 9.27
CA ASP A 144 10.05 7.63 10.52
C ASP A 144 9.07 8.72 10.97
N LEU A 145 9.42 9.99 10.76
CA LEU A 145 8.52 11.12 11.06
C LEU A 145 7.29 11.11 10.16
N ASP A 146 7.47 10.89 8.85
CA ASP A 146 6.37 10.79 7.90
C ASP A 146 5.40 9.65 8.31
N ASP A 147 5.93 8.50 8.73
CA ASP A 147 5.14 7.37 9.22
C ASP A 147 4.33 7.70 10.48
N GLN A 148 4.92 8.44 11.42
CA GLN A 148 4.24 8.88 12.62
C GLN A 148 3.09 9.84 12.30
N GLU A 149 3.29 10.75 11.35
CA GLU A 149 2.25 11.67 10.89
C GLU A 149 1.09 10.89 10.24
N ILE A 150 1.38 9.88 9.41
CA ILE A 150 0.36 9.02 8.77
C ILE A 150 -0.39 8.19 9.82
N ALA A 151 0.33 7.58 10.76
CA ALA A 151 -0.28 6.78 11.82
C ALA A 151 -1.20 7.64 12.70
N ALA A 152 -0.81 8.89 12.99
CA ALA A 152 -1.66 9.83 13.72
C ALA A 152 -2.99 10.11 13.00
N LEU A 153 -2.96 10.28 11.67
CA LEU A 153 -4.18 10.47 10.87
C LEU A 153 -5.10 9.25 10.87
N ALA A 154 -4.53 8.04 10.87
CA ALA A 154 -5.31 6.80 10.90
C ALA A 154 -6.03 6.56 12.23
N HIS A 155 -5.43 6.98 13.35
CA HIS A 155 -5.97 6.78 14.69
C HIS A 155 -6.92 7.89 15.17
N GLU A 156 -7.05 8.97 14.41
CA GLU A 156 -7.96 10.06 14.75
C GLU A 156 -9.42 9.64 14.50
N GLU A 157 -10.16 9.43 15.59
CA GLU A 157 -11.61 9.26 15.55
C GLU A 157 -12.27 10.64 15.60
N VAL A 158 -12.80 11.07 14.45
CA VAL A 158 -13.60 12.30 14.33
C VAL A 158 -15.07 11.90 14.19
N GLU A 159 -15.94 12.56 14.94
CA GLU A 159 -17.39 12.44 14.76
C GLU A 159 -17.76 13.19 13.47
N VAL A 160 -18.10 12.43 12.42
CA VAL A 160 -18.46 12.97 11.11
C VAL A 160 -19.98 12.90 10.95
N ASP A 161 -20.61 14.04 10.63
CA ASP A 161 -22.03 14.12 10.34
C ASP A 161 -22.33 13.53 8.95
N LEU A 162 -22.51 12.21 8.90
CA LEU A 162 -22.90 11.50 7.69
C LEU A 162 -24.38 11.73 7.36
N VAL A 163 -24.70 11.94 6.08
CA VAL A 163 -26.08 12.14 5.61
C VAL A 163 -26.47 11.03 4.66
N THR A 164 -27.48 10.24 5.01
CA THR A 164 -28.00 9.16 4.17
C THR A 164 -29.44 9.41 3.73
N PRO A 165 -29.84 8.96 2.54
CA PRO A 165 -31.24 8.98 2.13
C PRO A 165 -32.10 8.07 3.03
N PRO A 166 -33.41 8.34 3.13
CA PRO A 166 -34.32 7.53 3.95
C PRO A 166 -34.57 6.14 3.35
N VAL A 167 -34.34 5.96 2.05
CA VAL A 167 -34.47 4.67 1.36
C VAL A 167 -33.06 4.20 0.99
N PRO A 168 -32.63 3.01 1.43
CA PRO A 168 -31.32 2.48 1.08
C PRO A 168 -31.27 2.14 -0.41
N PHE A 169 -30.06 2.12 -0.96
CA PHE A 169 -29.81 1.59 -2.29
C PHE A 169 -30.22 0.11 -2.37
N VAL A 170 -30.76 -0.29 -3.51
CA VAL A 170 -31.09 -1.69 -3.82
C VAL A 170 -30.37 -2.07 -5.10
N ARG A 171 -29.41 -2.98 -4.98
CA ARG A 171 -28.64 -3.50 -6.11
C ARG A 171 -29.55 -4.26 -7.08
N PRO A 172 -29.37 -4.10 -8.40
CA PRO A 172 -29.91 -5.02 -9.39
C PRO A 172 -29.44 -6.46 -9.15
N GLU A 173 -30.23 -7.44 -9.56
CA GLU A 173 -29.80 -8.84 -9.51
C GLU A 173 -28.60 -9.06 -10.44
N ILE A 174 -27.55 -9.68 -9.92
CA ILE A 174 -26.37 -10.08 -10.69
C ILE A 174 -26.56 -11.54 -11.08
N ASP A 175 -26.74 -11.78 -12.38
CA ASP A 175 -26.79 -13.13 -12.95
C ASP A 175 -25.44 -13.44 -13.61
N LEU A 176 -24.72 -14.43 -13.08
CA LEU A 176 -23.42 -14.86 -13.59
C LEU A 176 -23.50 -16.26 -14.20
N PRO A 177 -22.95 -16.47 -15.40
CA PRO A 177 -22.80 -17.81 -15.95
C PRO A 177 -21.77 -18.61 -15.15
N GLU A 178 -21.83 -19.94 -15.25
CA GLU A 178 -20.77 -20.81 -14.75
C GLU A 178 -19.51 -20.63 -15.60
N PHE A 179 -18.38 -20.35 -14.95
CA PHE A 179 -17.06 -20.27 -15.59
C PHE A 179 -16.35 -21.61 -15.49
N LEU A 180 -15.69 -22.05 -16.57
CA LEU A 180 -15.03 -23.35 -16.64
C LEU A 180 -13.51 -23.19 -16.85
N ASP A 181 -12.72 -24.00 -16.16
CA ASP A 181 -11.27 -24.08 -16.37
C ASP A 181 -10.89 -24.84 -17.67
N ASP A 182 -9.58 -24.91 -17.95
CA ASP A 182 -9.02 -25.61 -19.11
C ASP A 182 -9.41 -27.12 -19.14
N ASP A 183 -9.76 -27.71 -17.99
CA ASP A 183 -10.19 -29.10 -17.84
C ASP A 183 -11.73 -29.25 -17.89
N GLY A 184 -12.46 -28.16 -18.09
CA GLY A 184 -13.93 -28.13 -18.13
C GLY A 184 -14.59 -28.23 -16.75
N ARG A 185 -13.87 -27.95 -15.65
CA ARG A 185 -14.42 -27.90 -14.29
C ARG A 185 -14.88 -26.50 -13.96
N ILE A 186 -15.97 -26.40 -13.19
CA ILE A 186 -16.48 -25.11 -12.71
C ILE A 186 -15.44 -24.44 -11.82
N ILE A 187 -15.15 -23.17 -12.11
CA ILE A 187 -14.33 -22.28 -11.28
C ILE A 187 -15.25 -21.60 -10.27
N PRO A 188 -15.14 -21.89 -8.97
CA PRO A 188 -15.99 -21.30 -7.96
C PRO A 188 -15.41 -19.96 -7.50
N TYR A 189 -15.47 -18.94 -8.38
CA TYR A 189 -14.95 -17.59 -8.09
C TYR A 189 -15.44 -17.07 -6.73
N GLY A 190 -14.54 -16.40 -6.00
CA GLY A 190 -14.72 -15.98 -4.60
C GLY A 190 -14.42 -17.06 -3.55
N SER A 191 -14.24 -18.31 -3.99
CA SER A 191 -13.83 -19.43 -3.14
C SER A 191 -12.87 -20.41 -3.84
N ARG A 192 -12.26 -19.98 -4.95
CA ARG A 192 -11.46 -20.81 -5.88
C ARG A 192 -10.34 -21.54 -5.16
N TRP A 193 -9.76 -20.91 -4.15
CA TRP A 193 -8.60 -21.43 -3.44
C TRP A 193 -8.92 -22.21 -2.16
N GLY A 194 -10.18 -22.23 -1.70
CA GLY A 194 -10.59 -23.01 -0.52
C GLY A 194 -9.77 -22.75 0.74
N GLY A 195 -9.20 -21.54 0.88
CA GLY A 195 -8.29 -21.15 1.97
C GLY A 195 -6.80 -21.48 1.74
N GLY A 196 -6.44 -22.10 0.61
CA GLY A 196 -5.06 -22.24 0.15
C GLY A 196 -4.56 -20.99 -0.59
N SER A 197 -3.28 -21.00 -0.96
CA SER A 197 -2.69 -19.94 -1.79
C SER A 197 -2.82 -20.25 -3.28
N PRO A 198 -3.04 -19.24 -4.13
CA PRO A 198 -2.95 -19.37 -5.59
C PRO A 198 -1.59 -19.91 -6.03
N SER A 199 -1.52 -20.55 -7.21
CA SER A 199 -0.24 -20.85 -7.83
C SER A 199 0.43 -19.58 -8.36
N GLU A 200 1.77 -19.57 -8.44
CA GLU A 200 2.53 -18.43 -9.01
C GLU A 200 2.06 -18.06 -10.42
N ASP A 201 1.77 -19.06 -11.26
CA ASP A 201 1.29 -18.82 -12.63
C ASP A 201 -0.07 -18.11 -12.67
N ALA A 202 -0.91 -18.24 -11.62
CA ALA A 202 -2.21 -17.59 -11.54
C ALA A 202 -2.08 -16.06 -11.41
N TYR A 203 -0.98 -15.55 -10.84
CA TYR A 203 -0.71 -14.11 -10.77
C TYR A 203 -0.38 -13.51 -12.15
N SER A 204 0.03 -14.34 -13.10
CA SER A 204 0.42 -13.91 -14.47
C SER A 204 -0.65 -14.22 -15.52
N ARG A 205 -1.81 -14.73 -15.10
CA ARG A 205 -2.91 -15.12 -15.99
C ARG A 205 -4.14 -14.26 -15.74
N VAL A 206 -4.83 -13.94 -16.82
CA VAL A 206 -6.11 -13.23 -16.82
C VAL A 206 -7.07 -14.02 -17.69
N SER A 207 -8.09 -14.61 -17.06
CA SER A 207 -9.16 -15.35 -17.71
C SER A 207 -10.52 -14.87 -17.19
N HIS A 208 -11.57 -15.13 -17.98
CA HIS A 208 -12.96 -14.84 -17.63
C HIS A 208 -13.23 -13.40 -17.18
N LEU A 209 -12.76 -12.41 -17.94
CA LEU A 209 -13.05 -10.99 -17.64
C LEU A 209 -14.54 -10.66 -17.81
N GLU A 210 -15.25 -11.43 -18.63
CA GLU A 210 -16.69 -11.35 -18.77
C GLU A 210 -17.44 -11.60 -17.45
N ARG A 211 -16.77 -12.12 -16.40
CA ARG A 211 -17.34 -12.19 -15.04
C ARG A 211 -17.69 -10.82 -14.47
N PHE A 212 -17.06 -9.74 -14.94
CA PHE A 212 -17.37 -8.38 -14.49
C PHE A 212 -18.41 -7.67 -15.36
N ALA A 213 -18.92 -8.32 -16.41
CA ALA A 213 -19.91 -7.73 -17.32
C ALA A 213 -21.18 -7.16 -16.66
N PRO A 214 -21.66 -7.65 -15.50
CA PRO A 214 -22.81 -7.05 -14.80
C PRO A 214 -22.51 -5.72 -14.09
N VAL A 215 -21.23 -5.40 -13.83
CA VAL A 215 -20.82 -4.25 -13.00
C VAL A 215 -21.33 -2.90 -13.54
N PRO A 216 -21.29 -2.61 -14.86
CA PRO A 216 -21.87 -1.38 -15.40
C PRO A 216 -23.35 -1.16 -15.06
N ALA A 217 -24.15 -2.23 -14.96
CA ALA A 217 -25.57 -2.10 -14.59
C ALA A 217 -25.73 -1.66 -13.12
N VAL A 218 -24.81 -2.05 -12.24
CA VAL A 218 -24.76 -1.57 -10.85
C VAL A 218 -24.37 -0.10 -10.80
N VAL A 219 -23.41 0.33 -11.64
CA VAL A 219 -23.05 1.75 -11.78
C VAL A 219 -24.26 2.59 -12.20
N ASP A 220 -25.00 2.16 -13.21
CA ASP A 220 -26.19 2.88 -13.67
C ASP A 220 -27.26 2.98 -12.57
N ALA A 221 -27.48 1.89 -11.82
CA ALA A 221 -28.40 1.89 -10.69
C ALA A 221 -27.96 2.83 -9.56
N LEU A 222 -26.67 2.86 -9.23
CA LEU A 222 -26.09 3.77 -8.25
C LEU A 222 -26.26 5.23 -8.67
N VAL A 223 -25.96 5.56 -9.93
CA VAL A 223 -26.14 6.90 -10.48
C VAL A 223 -27.60 7.33 -10.40
N ALA A 224 -28.54 6.46 -10.80
CA ALA A 224 -29.96 6.74 -10.70
C ALA A 224 -30.41 6.96 -9.24
N HIS A 225 -29.93 6.12 -8.31
CA HIS A 225 -30.23 6.29 -6.89
C HIS A 225 -29.72 7.63 -6.34
N LEU A 226 -28.48 8.00 -6.67
CA LEU A 226 -27.89 9.27 -6.26
C LEU A 226 -28.65 10.45 -6.85
N GLU A 227 -29.03 10.38 -8.13
CA GLU A 227 -29.80 11.43 -8.79
C GLU A 227 -31.20 11.59 -8.18
N THR A 228 -31.86 10.51 -7.79
CA THR A 228 -33.17 10.57 -7.13
C THR A 228 -33.11 11.28 -5.78
N TRP A 229 -32.10 11.00 -4.96
CA TRP A 229 -32.09 11.41 -3.56
C TRP A 229 -31.21 12.63 -3.24
N TYR A 230 -30.17 12.89 -4.01
CA TYR A 230 -29.21 13.98 -3.76
C TYR A 230 -29.36 15.13 -4.74
N ALA A 231 -29.07 16.34 -4.28
CA ALA A 231 -29.00 17.55 -5.09
C ALA A 231 -27.70 17.55 -5.92
N VAL A 232 -27.66 16.69 -6.93
CA VAL A 232 -26.53 16.44 -7.81
C VAL A 232 -26.92 16.63 -9.27
N ALA A 233 -26.04 17.27 -10.04
CA ALA A 233 -26.14 17.32 -11.49
C ALA A 233 -25.34 16.15 -12.09
N VAL A 234 -25.97 15.40 -13.00
CA VAL A 234 -25.37 14.24 -13.66
C VAL A 234 -25.12 14.56 -15.13
N ASP A 235 -23.89 14.33 -15.60
CA ASP A 235 -23.51 14.41 -17.01
C ASP A 235 -22.88 13.08 -17.43
N SER A 236 -23.47 12.43 -18.43
CA SER A 236 -23.02 11.14 -18.96
C SER A 236 -22.55 11.30 -20.41
N ARG A 237 -21.37 10.75 -20.73
CA ARG A 237 -20.84 10.73 -22.09
C ARG A 237 -20.11 9.42 -22.38
N THR A 238 -19.97 9.12 -23.66
CA THR A 238 -19.07 8.06 -24.15
C THR A 238 -17.94 8.72 -24.91
N ASP A 239 -16.70 8.36 -24.60
CA ASP A 239 -15.54 8.89 -25.31
C ASP A 239 -15.23 8.09 -26.59
N GLU A 240 -14.19 8.51 -27.33
CA GLU A 240 -13.78 7.86 -28.58
C GLU A 240 -13.31 6.41 -28.39
N SER A 241 -12.88 6.04 -27.17
CA SER A 241 -12.47 4.68 -26.83
C SER A 241 -13.66 3.76 -26.55
N GLY A 242 -14.87 4.31 -26.45
CA GLY A 242 -16.08 3.60 -26.02
C GLY A 242 -16.27 3.56 -24.51
N SER A 243 -15.41 4.23 -23.74
CA SER A 243 -15.54 4.29 -22.29
C SER A 243 -16.71 5.20 -21.90
N HIS A 244 -17.54 4.74 -20.96
CA HIS A 244 -18.67 5.50 -20.44
C HIS A 244 -18.23 6.28 -19.21
N ILE A 245 -18.38 7.60 -19.26
CA ILE A 245 -17.96 8.52 -18.21
C ILE A 245 -19.18 9.23 -17.65
N VAL A 246 -19.43 9.06 -16.36
CA VAL A 246 -20.49 9.75 -15.61
C VAL A 246 -19.87 10.72 -14.63
N GLN A 247 -20.22 12.00 -14.73
CA GLN A 247 -19.81 13.04 -13.80
C GLN A 247 -20.98 13.45 -12.92
N LEU A 248 -20.82 13.25 -11.62
CA LEU A 248 -21.76 13.64 -10.57
C LEU A 248 -21.21 14.88 -9.87
N ARG A 249 -21.90 16.01 -10.06
CA ARG A 249 -21.50 17.34 -9.56
C ARG A 249 -22.51 17.80 -8.50
N PRO A 250 -22.25 17.54 -7.21
CA PRO A 250 -23.12 18.00 -6.14
C PRO A 250 -22.90 19.49 -5.88
N ALA A 251 -23.88 20.14 -5.24
CA ALA A 251 -23.71 21.53 -4.77
C ALA A 251 -22.79 21.63 -3.53
N THR A 252 -22.75 20.56 -2.73
CA THR A 252 -21.91 20.41 -1.52
C THR A 252 -21.22 19.05 -1.54
N GLY A 253 -19.98 19.00 -1.05
CA GLY A 253 -19.23 17.74 -0.94
C GLY A 253 -18.38 17.41 -2.15
N ALA A 254 -17.81 16.21 -2.13
CA ALA A 254 -16.87 15.75 -3.15
C ALA A 254 -17.60 15.44 -4.46
N PRO A 255 -17.20 16.01 -5.62
CA PRO A 255 -17.69 15.53 -6.91
C PRO A 255 -17.19 14.10 -7.15
N ILE A 256 -17.96 13.31 -7.90
CA ILE A 256 -17.56 11.96 -8.30
C ILE A 256 -17.53 11.88 -9.83
N THR A 257 -16.51 11.25 -10.39
CA THR A 257 -16.47 10.82 -11.79
C THR A 257 -16.30 9.31 -11.81
N ILE A 258 -17.23 8.61 -12.45
CA ILE A 258 -17.17 7.16 -12.68
C ILE A 258 -16.86 6.94 -14.16
N THR A 259 -15.78 6.22 -14.45
CA THR A 259 -15.39 5.85 -15.80
C THR A 259 -15.41 4.34 -15.93
N SER A 260 -16.38 3.81 -16.68
CA SER A 260 -16.45 2.40 -17.06
C SER A 260 -15.75 2.21 -18.40
N GLY A 261 -14.79 1.28 -18.48
CA GLY A 261 -14.13 0.93 -19.73
C GLY A 261 -15.13 0.42 -20.78
N ALA A 262 -14.74 0.44 -22.06
CA ALA A 262 -15.62 0.08 -23.17
C ALA A 262 -16.24 -1.33 -23.08
N THR A 263 -15.54 -2.26 -22.44
CA THR A 263 -15.98 -3.65 -22.19
C THR A 263 -16.65 -3.84 -20.83
N GLY A 264 -16.68 -2.80 -19.98
CA GLY A 264 -17.27 -2.85 -18.64
C GLY A 264 -16.44 -3.61 -17.60
N GLU A 265 -15.25 -4.09 -17.96
CA GLU A 265 -14.41 -4.96 -17.10
C GLU A 265 -13.69 -4.19 -15.99
N ILE A 266 -13.49 -2.88 -16.17
CA ILE A 266 -12.80 -2.00 -15.24
C ILE A 266 -13.62 -0.73 -15.07
N VAL A 267 -13.84 -0.35 -13.82
CA VAL A 267 -14.48 0.91 -13.44
C VAL A 267 -13.51 1.71 -12.59
N THR A 268 -13.27 2.97 -12.96
CA THR A 268 -12.49 3.92 -12.17
C THR A 268 -13.41 4.93 -11.52
N ILE A 269 -13.28 5.08 -10.20
CA ILE A 269 -13.94 6.12 -9.41
C ILE A 269 -12.89 7.18 -9.09
N GLU A 270 -13.16 8.41 -9.49
CA GLU A 270 -12.40 9.58 -9.06
C GLU A 270 -13.33 10.45 -8.21
N ALA A 271 -12.86 10.90 -7.04
CA ALA A 271 -13.67 11.73 -6.17
C ALA A 271 -12.86 12.84 -5.49
N GLY A 272 -13.55 13.91 -5.11
CA GLY A 272 -12.93 14.99 -4.35
C GLY A 272 -11.82 15.66 -5.14
N ALA A 273 -10.64 15.78 -4.54
CA ALA A 273 -9.49 16.44 -5.13
C ALA A 273 -8.49 15.45 -5.75
N LEU A 274 -8.22 14.32 -5.08
CA LEU A 274 -7.15 13.37 -5.41
C LEU A 274 -7.55 11.90 -5.25
N PHE A 275 -8.70 11.59 -4.64
CA PHE A 275 -9.14 10.21 -4.43
C PHE A 275 -9.38 9.53 -5.77
N ARG A 276 -8.80 8.35 -5.90
CA ARG A 276 -8.98 7.46 -7.05
C ARG A 276 -9.01 6.03 -6.58
N GLU A 277 -9.94 5.28 -7.14
CA GLU A 277 -10.06 3.85 -6.95
C GLU A 277 -10.38 3.19 -8.29
N THR A 278 -9.85 2.00 -8.52
CA THR A 278 -10.15 1.19 -9.69
C THR A 278 -10.65 -0.16 -9.21
N VAL A 279 -11.78 -0.61 -9.77
CA VAL A 279 -12.39 -1.90 -9.46
C VAL A 279 -12.63 -2.69 -10.75
N PRO A 280 -12.38 -4.01 -10.79
CA PRO A 280 -11.69 -4.78 -9.75
C PRO A 280 -10.28 -4.24 -9.48
N GLY A 281 -9.79 -4.43 -8.25
CA GLY A 281 -8.44 -3.99 -7.87
C GLY A 281 -7.36 -4.76 -8.62
N CYS A 282 -7.69 -5.99 -9.03
CA CYS A 282 -6.81 -6.91 -9.72
C CYS A 282 -7.62 -7.84 -10.63
N THR A 283 -7.25 -7.91 -11.91
CA THR A 283 -7.93 -8.80 -12.89
C THR A 283 -7.31 -10.19 -13.00
N CYS A 284 -6.20 -10.45 -12.30
CA CYS A 284 -5.51 -11.73 -12.40
C CYS A 284 -6.31 -12.88 -11.76
N ASP A 285 -6.05 -14.09 -12.23
CA ASP A 285 -6.71 -15.31 -11.79
C ASP A 285 -6.49 -15.61 -10.30
N ALA A 286 -5.40 -15.12 -9.71
CA ALA A 286 -5.08 -15.32 -8.30
C ALA A 286 -5.97 -14.51 -7.35
N CYS A 287 -6.39 -13.31 -7.75
CA CYS A 287 -7.09 -12.35 -6.88
C CYS A 287 -8.55 -12.76 -6.56
N ASP A 288 -9.12 -13.71 -7.33
CA ASP A 288 -10.42 -14.36 -7.10
C ASP A 288 -11.62 -13.39 -6.89
N GLU A 289 -11.50 -12.16 -7.37
CA GLU A 289 -12.57 -11.14 -7.31
C GLU A 289 -13.77 -11.55 -8.18
N THR A 290 -14.98 -11.35 -7.64
CA THR A 290 -16.28 -11.61 -8.30
C THR A 290 -17.00 -10.32 -8.66
N ALA A 291 -18.01 -10.39 -9.52
CA ALA A 291 -18.88 -9.23 -9.82
C ALA A 291 -19.56 -8.68 -8.58
N GLU A 292 -19.98 -9.56 -7.67
CA GLU A 292 -20.62 -9.20 -6.40
C GLU A 292 -19.65 -8.45 -5.49
N SER A 293 -18.42 -8.95 -5.33
CA SER A 293 -17.41 -8.26 -4.51
C SER A 293 -17.03 -6.88 -5.08
N VAL A 294 -16.97 -6.76 -6.40
CA VAL A 294 -16.74 -5.48 -7.09
C VAL A 294 -17.94 -4.54 -6.90
N ALA A 295 -19.16 -5.06 -6.98
CA ALA A 295 -20.37 -4.28 -6.73
C ALA A 295 -20.47 -3.82 -5.27
N ASP A 296 -20.12 -4.69 -4.31
CA ASP A 296 -20.03 -4.33 -2.89
C ASP A 296 -19.06 -3.16 -2.70
N GLN A 297 -17.87 -3.24 -3.29
CA GLN A 297 -16.86 -2.19 -3.19
C GLN A 297 -17.32 -0.87 -3.85
N LEU A 298 -17.94 -0.93 -5.04
CA LEU A 298 -18.52 0.25 -5.71
C LEU A 298 -19.56 0.94 -4.85
N GLU A 299 -20.49 0.16 -4.29
CA GLU A 299 -21.58 0.67 -3.45
C GLU A 299 -21.03 1.31 -2.19
N GLU A 300 -20.12 0.62 -1.50
CA GLU A 300 -19.48 1.12 -0.30
C GLU A 300 -18.79 2.47 -0.58
N THR A 301 -17.96 2.54 -1.62
CA THR A 301 -17.23 3.76 -1.98
C THR A 301 -18.17 4.90 -2.34
N VAL A 302 -19.04 4.68 -3.32
CA VAL A 302 -19.85 5.75 -3.93
C VAL A 302 -20.88 6.29 -2.93
N LEU A 303 -21.53 5.41 -2.17
CA LEU A 303 -22.52 5.82 -1.16
C LEU A 303 -21.85 6.48 0.04
N ALA A 304 -20.69 6.01 0.50
CA ALA A 304 -19.95 6.65 1.58
C ALA A 304 -19.49 8.06 1.19
N ILE A 305 -18.96 8.26 -0.02
CA ILE A 305 -18.53 9.59 -0.48
C ILE A 305 -19.73 10.55 -0.55
N ALA A 306 -20.86 10.12 -1.13
CA ALA A 306 -22.07 10.94 -1.18
C ALA A 306 -22.58 11.30 0.22
N ALA A 307 -22.43 10.39 1.19
CA ALA A 307 -22.80 10.62 2.58
C ALA A 307 -21.84 11.54 3.35
N GLY A 308 -20.72 11.98 2.77
CA GLY A 308 -19.70 12.81 3.44
C GLY A 308 -18.59 12.00 4.11
N GLY A 309 -18.48 10.71 3.79
CA GLY A 309 -17.51 9.78 4.36
C GLY A 309 -16.12 9.84 3.75
N LEU A 310 -15.83 10.78 2.84
CA LEU A 310 -14.52 10.93 2.24
C LEU A 310 -13.65 11.90 3.04
N ARG A 311 -12.49 11.42 3.49
CA ARG A 311 -11.39 12.26 4.00
C ARG A 311 -10.24 12.25 3.00
N GLU A 312 -9.68 13.41 2.73
CA GLU A 312 -8.45 13.58 1.96
C GLU A 312 -7.52 14.56 2.67
N VAL A 313 -6.31 14.12 2.98
CA VAL A 313 -5.26 14.97 3.57
C VAL A 313 -4.03 14.91 2.67
N PHE A 314 -3.65 16.08 2.15
CA PHE A 314 -2.46 16.23 1.33
C PHE A 314 -1.93 17.68 1.42
N PRO A 315 -0.61 17.87 1.48
CA PRO A 315 0.44 16.87 1.63
C PRO A 315 0.57 16.37 3.08
N VAL A 316 0.87 15.08 3.27
CA VAL A 316 1.33 14.49 4.54
C VAL A 316 2.84 14.29 4.49
N GLY A 317 3.54 14.76 5.52
CA GLY A 317 5.00 14.61 5.63
C GLY A 317 5.82 15.32 4.54
N ALA A 318 7.13 15.16 4.63
CA ALA A 318 8.07 15.71 3.66
C ALA A 318 7.97 14.99 2.30
N ARG A 319 7.53 13.72 2.30
CA ARG A 319 7.22 12.95 1.10
C ARG A 319 5.98 13.42 0.35
N ARG A 320 5.17 14.29 0.95
CA ARG A 320 3.92 14.78 0.38
C ARG A 320 3.01 13.63 -0.04
N TRP A 321 2.77 12.70 0.87
CA TRP A 321 1.82 11.61 0.63
C TRP A 321 0.39 12.13 0.69
N LEU A 322 -0.49 11.44 -0.03
CA LEU A 322 -1.93 11.56 0.09
C LEU A 322 -2.38 10.53 1.11
N HIS A 323 -3.12 10.97 2.14
CA HIS A 323 -3.89 10.10 3.00
C HIS A 323 -5.37 10.20 2.61
N THR A 324 -6.01 9.06 2.36
CA THR A 324 -7.45 8.98 2.11
C THR A 324 -8.13 8.08 3.13
N ARG A 325 -9.37 8.41 3.48
CA ARG A 325 -10.25 7.55 4.28
C ARG A 325 -11.65 7.54 3.69
N ILE A 326 -12.25 6.36 3.63
CA ILE A 326 -13.67 6.14 3.37
C ILE A 326 -14.30 5.66 4.68
N LEU A 327 -15.26 6.42 5.19
CA LEU A 327 -16.07 6.09 6.36
C LEU A 327 -17.50 5.82 5.91
N THR A 328 -18.02 4.64 6.21
CA THR A 328 -19.37 4.24 5.84
C THR A 328 -20.37 4.60 6.94
N PRO A 329 -21.68 4.74 6.62
CA PRO A 329 -22.71 5.07 7.62
C PRO A 329 -22.88 4.07 8.77
N ASP A 330 -22.42 2.83 8.61
CA ASP A 330 -22.44 1.81 9.66
C ASP A 330 -21.24 1.91 10.63
N GLY A 331 -20.38 2.93 10.46
CA GLY A 331 -19.21 3.19 11.29
C GLY A 331 -17.98 2.36 10.91
N THR A 332 -18.06 1.54 9.85
CA THR A 332 -16.89 0.87 9.29
C THR A 332 -16.14 1.82 8.34
N GLY A 333 -14.96 1.42 7.88
CA GLY A 333 -14.21 2.24 6.96
C GLY A 333 -12.83 1.70 6.65
N ARG A 334 -12.21 2.30 5.64
CA ARG A 334 -10.87 1.97 5.17
C ARG A 334 -10.05 3.22 4.94
N SER A 335 -8.74 3.09 5.16
CA SER A 335 -7.78 4.16 4.93
C SER A 335 -6.66 3.69 4.03
N SER A 336 -6.14 4.59 3.20
CA SER A 336 -4.97 4.35 2.36
C SER A 336 -4.01 5.53 2.46
N SER A 337 -2.73 5.28 2.27
CA SER A 337 -1.72 6.33 2.20
C SER A 337 -0.62 5.96 1.23
N GLY A 338 -0.18 6.92 0.43
CA GLY A 338 0.85 6.71 -0.57
C GLY A 338 1.14 7.95 -1.41
N GLU A 339 2.00 7.79 -2.39
CA GLU A 339 2.21 8.83 -3.40
C GLU A 339 0.91 9.05 -4.19
N PRO A 340 0.46 10.30 -4.40
CA PRO A 340 -0.68 10.53 -5.25
C PRO A 340 -0.36 10.07 -6.67
N SER A 341 -1.31 9.37 -7.31
CA SER A 341 -1.07 8.69 -8.59
C SER A 341 -2.17 9.02 -9.61
N GLY A 342 -1.79 9.29 -10.87
CA GLY A 342 -2.73 9.62 -11.95
C GLY A 342 -2.13 10.51 -13.06
N PRO A 343 -2.68 10.45 -14.29
CA PRO A 343 -2.09 11.09 -15.48
C PRO A 343 -2.12 12.64 -15.50
N SER A 344 -2.82 13.31 -14.58
CA SER A 344 -2.98 14.78 -14.55
C SER A 344 -2.30 15.49 -13.36
N LEU A 345 -1.43 14.78 -12.63
CA LEU A 345 -1.06 15.13 -11.26
C LEU A 345 -0.31 16.47 -11.09
N ALA A 346 0.73 16.76 -11.88
CA ALA A 346 1.67 17.84 -11.53
C ALA A 346 1.05 19.24 -11.47
N ALA A 347 0.12 19.56 -12.37
CA ALA A 347 -0.62 20.83 -12.33
C ALA A 347 -1.84 20.78 -11.38
N GLY A 348 -2.37 19.58 -11.12
CA GLY A 348 -3.52 19.35 -10.25
C GLY A 348 -3.19 19.43 -8.75
N LEU A 349 -1.98 19.02 -8.34
CA LEU A 349 -1.61 18.92 -6.92
C LEU A 349 -1.64 20.26 -6.17
N LEU A 350 -1.24 21.36 -6.81
CA LEU A 350 -1.30 22.69 -6.17
C LEU A 350 -2.76 23.14 -5.92
N GLY A 351 -3.65 22.90 -6.89
CA GLY A 351 -5.07 23.19 -6.73
C GLY A 351 -5.73 22.28 -5.71
N ALA A 352 -5.36 20.99 -5.70
CA ALA A 352 -5.81 20.05 -4.68
C ALA A 352 -5.39 20.47 -3.27
N GLU A 353 -4.13 20.87 -3.07
CA GLU A 353 -3.65 21.36 -1.77
C GLU A 353 -4.44 22.59 -1.31
N GLU A 354 -4.77 23.51 -2.20
CA GLU A 354 -5.60 24.68 -1.87
C GLU A 354 -7.02 24.28 -1.44
N VAL A 355 -7.66 23.37 -2.18
CA VAL A 355 -9.00 22.85 -1.84
C VAL A 355 -9.00 22.13 -0.50
N LEU A 356 -8.05 21.21 -0.30
CA LEU A 356 -7.99 20.36 0.91
C LEU A 356 -7.65 21.16 2.17
N ARG A 357 -6.85 22.22 2.05
CA ARG A 357 -6.59 23.15 3.17
C ARG A 357 -7.85 23.88 3.65
N GLY A 358 -8.85 24.00 2.78
CA GLY A 358 -10.15 24.59 3.12
C GLY A 358 -11.11 23.63 3.84
N LEU A 359 -10.81 22.33 3.89
CA LEU A 359 -11.66 21.32 4.51
C LEU A 359 -11.34 21.17 6.00
N PRO A 360 -12.36 20.97 6.87
CA PRO A 360 -12.14 20.65 8.28
C PRO A 360 -11.50 19.27 8.41
N ASP A 361 -10.22 19.24 8.78
CA ASP A 361 -9.41 18.03 8.94
C ASP A 361 -9.42 17.10 7.71
N GLY A 362 -9.60 17.68 6.52
CA GLY A 362 -9.64 16.96 5.24
C GLY A 362 -10.96 16.28 4.93
N TRP A 363 -11.99 16.41 5.76
CA TRP A 363 -13.31 15.80 5.52
C TRP A 363 -14.12 16.60 4.50
N TRP A 364 -14.58 15.91 3.46
CA TRP A 364 -15.55 16.46 2.54
C TRP A 364 -16.94 16.47 3.17
N PRO A 365 -17.71 17.57 3.06
CA PRO A 365 -19.06 17.59 3.56
C PRO A 365 -19.96 16.61 2.78
N ALA A 366 -21.05 16.18 3.40
CA ALA A 366 -22.04 15.36 2.71
C ALA A 366 -22.72 16.10 1.55
N TRP A 367 -23.20 15.31 0.60
CA TRP A 367 -24.06 15.84 -0.45
C TRP A 367 -25.41 16.23 0.15
N SER A 368 -25.93 17.38 -0.28
CA SER A 368 -27.24 17.82 0.16
C SER A 368 -28.35 16.91 -0.40
N LEU A 369 -29.27 16.45 0.44
CA LEU A 369 -30.45 15.70 -0.02
C LEU A 369 -31.40 16.61 -0.82
N ARG A 370 -32.13 16.04 -1.78
CA ARG A 370 -33.22 16.74 -2.47
C ARG A 370 -34.40 16.96 -1.51
N PRO A 371 -35.09 18.12 -1.58
CA PRO A 371 -36.30 18.35 -0.80
C PRO A 371 -37.46 17.42 -1.20
N GLN A 372 -37.51 16.97 -2.45
CA GLN A 372 -38.45 15.96 -2.96
C GLN A 372 -37.73 15.02 -3.94
N PRO A 373 -37.82 13.69 -3.77
CA PRO A 373 -37.27 12.73 -4.72
C PRO A 373 -38.09 12.71 -6.02
N THR A 374 -37.41 12.54 -7.15
CA THR A 374 -38.01 12.44 -8.50
C THR A 374 -38.41 11.03 -8.88
#